data_AF-A0A3A4QST6-F1
#
_entry.id   AF-A0A3A4QST6-F1
#
_cell.length_a   1.000
_cell.length_b   1.000
_cell.length_c   1.000
_cell.angle_alpha   90.00
_cell.angle_beta   90.00
_cell.angle_gamma   90.00
#
_symmetry.space_group_name_H-M   'P 1'
#
loop_
_entity.id
_entity.type
_entity.pdbx_description
1 polymer ?
#
loop_
_entity_poly.entity_id
_entity_poly.type
_entity_poly.pdbx_seq_one_letter_code
_entity_poly.pdbx_strand_id
1 'polypeptide(L)'
;MNQDKIEKLLGNKANLVRILDNLKEGIIAHDLDRKIFFFNREAERLTGYRRADVLGRDCHDAFGEPFCGERCLFRESGAQLPHAAEYPVAILTRDGQTRNAEMSVTLMNDEQGEPFGVLAFIKDMTDILRCQFRSGELSGYEGIVGRDPKMRQIFQQIRDLAAYDYPVHIFGETGTGKELVAEAIHNVGRRAGGPFVPINCGALPEGLIESELFGHVRGAFSGAIRDKKGRFELADGGTAFLDEVAELSKEMQVKLLRFLQTGRF
;
A
#
# COMPACT_ATOMS: atom_id res chain seq x y z
N MET A 1 39.18 7.74 -23.53
CA MET A 1 39.16 6.60 -22.59
C MET A 1 38.96 5.34 -23.44
N ASN A 2 39.84 4.34 -23.37
CA ASN A 2 39.87 3.21 -24.33
C ASN A 2 38.66 2.27 -24.12
N GLN A 3 38.08 1.72 -25.20
CA GLN A 3 36.84 0.91 -25.15
C GLN A 3 37.00 -0.34 -24.27
N ASP A 4 38.15 -1.02 -24.35
CA ASP A 4 38.54 -2.13 -23.46
C ASP A 4 38.54 -1.76 -21.97
N LYS A 5 38.90 -0.51 -21.63
CA LYS A 5 38.89 -0.05 -20.23
C LYS A 5 37.46 0.12 -19.73
N ILE A 6 36.53 0.55 -20.59
CA ILE A 6 35.12 0.74 -20.25
C ILE A 6 34.47 -0.62 -20.01
N GLU A 7 34.65 -1.57 -20.92
CA GLU A 7 34.12 -2.93 -20.76
C GLU A 7 34.70 -3.63 -19.54
N LYS A 8 35.99 -3.46 -19.25
CA LYS A 8 36.61 -4.02 -18.04
C LYS A 8 36.12 -3.36 -16.75
N LEU A 9 35.76 -2.07 -16.79
CA LEU A 9 35.18 -1.35 -15.66
C LEU A 9 33.73 -1.79 -15.40
N LEU A 10 32.94 -1.97 -16.46
CA LEU A 10 31.53 -2.37 -16.39
C LEU A 10 31.32 -3.87 -16.18
N GLY A 11 32.21 -4.72 -16.69
CA GLY A 11 32.14 -6.18 -16.55
C GLY A 11 32.50 -6.68 -15.13
N ASN A 12 33.07 -5.81 -14.28
CA ASN A 12 33.33 -6.16 -12.89
C ASN A 12 32.08 -5.93 -12.04
N LYS A 13 31.45 -7.03 -11.61
CA LYS A 13 30.29 -7.03 -10.71
C LYS A 13 30.46 -6.10 -9.50
N ALA A 14 31.64 -6.04 -8.90
CA ALA A 14 31.90 -5.19 -7.73
C ALA A 14 31.88 -3.69 -8.09
N ASN A 15 32.26 -3.31 -9.31
CA ASN A 15 32.18 -1.93 -9.76
C ASN A 15 30.74 -1.50 -10.03
N LEU A 16 29.93 -2.37 -10.65
CA LEU A 16 28.50 -2.10 -10.86
C LEU A 16 27.77 -1.89 -9.53
N VAL A 17 28.04 -2.76 -8.54
CA VAL A 17 27.50 -2.60 -7.18
C VAL A 17 27.90 -1.24 -6.59
N ARG A 18 29.17 -0.84 -6.72
CA ARG A 18 29.65 0.46 -6.22
C ARG A 18 28.97 1.64 -6.91
N ILE A 19 28.73 1.58 -8.21
CA ILE A 19 28.01 2.63 -8.94
C ILE A 19 26.60 2.76 -8.39
N LEU A 20 25.88 1.65 -8.28
CA LEU A 20 24.52 1.61 -7.77
C LEU A 20 24.41 1.99 -6.28
N ASP A 21 25.46 1.76 -5.49
CA ASP A 21 25.55 2.18 -4.08
C ASP A 21 25.78 3.70 -3.90
N ASN A 22 26.12 4.44 -4.97
CA ASN A 22 26.26 5.90 -4.94
C ASN A 22 25.00 6.63 -5.41
N LEU A 23 23.97 5.91 -5.84
CA LEU A 23 22.67 6.47 -6.17
C LEU A 23 21.90 6.83 -4.89
N LYS A 24 21.03 7.84 -4.98
CA LYS A 24 20.20 8.31 -3.85
C LYS A 24 18.84 7.63 -3.80
N GLU A 25 18.64 6.67 -4.69
CA GLU A 25 17.48 5.81 -4.80
C GLU A 25 17.79 4.44 -4.19
N GLY A 26 16.86 3.91 -3.40
CA GLY A 26 16.92 2.52 -2.98
C GLY A 26 16.66 1.60 -4.16
N ILE A 27 17.49 0.58 -4.34
CA ILE A 27 17.37 -0.36 -5.44
C ILE A 27 17.26 -1.76 -4.86
N ILE A 28 16.18 -2.45 -5.25
CA ILE A 28 15.91 -3.84 -4.92
C ILE A 28 15.75 -4.59 -6.24
N ALA A 29 16.43 -5.71 -6.40
CA ALA A 29 16.18 -6.59 -7.52
C ALA A 29 16.00 -8.03 -7.05
N HIS A 30 14.99 -8.70 -7.61
CA HIS A 30 14.66 -10.09 -7.32
C HIS A 30 14.34 -10.87 -8.59
N ASP A 31 14.48 -12.19 -8.54
CA ASP A 31 14.10 -13.07 -9.66
C ASP A 31 12.57 -13.27 -9.71
N LEU A 32 12.09 -14.06 -10.68
CA LEU A 32 10.66 -14.36 -10.81
C LEU A 32 10.11 -15.21 -9.65
N ASP A 33 10.98 -15.90 -8.90
CA ASP A 33 10.64 -16.62 -7.67
C ASP A 33 10.70 -15.70 -6.43
N ARG A 34 10.77 -14.39 -6.63
CA ARG A 34 10.83 -13.34 -5.59
C ARG A 34 12.07 -13.37 -4.71
N LYS A 35 13.11 -14.11 -5.08
CA LYS A 35 14.36 -14.14 -4.32
C LYS A 35 15.19 -12.91 -4.62
N ILE A 36 15.48 -12.13 -3.58
CA ILE A 36 16.25 -10.89 -3.70
C ILE A 36 17.70 -11.25 -4.04
N PHE A 37 18.20 -10.80 -5.19
CA PHE A 37 19.59 -10.98 -5.59
C PHE A 37 20.40 -9.68 -5.58
N PHE A 38 19.73 -8.52 -5.45
CA PHE A 38 20.38 -7.23 -5.35
C PHE A 38 19.66 -6.29 -4.38
N PHE A 39 20.42 -5.56 -3.58
CA PHE A 39 19.90 -4.63 -2.58
C PHE A 39 20.95 -3.55 -2.30
N ASN A 40 20.80 -2.33 -2.81
CA ASN A 40 21.84 -1.30 -2.68
C ASN A 40 21.90 -0.69 -1.26
N ARG A 41 22.96 0.08 -0.98
CA ARG A 41 23.18 0.74 0.32
C ARG A 41 22.04 1.68 0.68
N GLU A 42 21.47 2.35 -0.31
CA GLU A 42 20.39 3.29 -0.07
C GLU A 42 19.08 2.58 0.28
N ALA A 43 18.83 1.38 -0.27
CA ALA A 43 17.74 0.53 0.16
C ALA A 43 17.92 0.11 1.62
N GLU A 44 19.14 -0.22 2.08
CA GLU A 44 19.39 -0.48 3.51
C GLU A 44 19.04 0.72 4.39
N ARG A 45 19.42 1.93 3.96
CA ARG A 45 19.10 3.17 4.68
C ARG A 45 17.60 3.45 4.71
N LEU A 46 16.90 3.17 3.60
CA LEU A 46 15.49 3.48 3.42
C LEU A 46 14.58 2.54 4.19
N THR A 47 14.85 1.24 4.12
CA THR A 47 13.99 0.22 4.73
C THR A 47 14.44 -0.14 6.15
N GLY A 48 15.70 0.12 6.50
CA GLY A 48 16.30 -0.28 7.77
C GLY A 48 16.73 -1.76 7.82
N TYR A 49 16.56 -2.51 6.72
CA TYR A 49 17.04 -3.88 6.59
C TYR A 49 18.48 -3.91 6.08
N ARG A 50 19.30 -4.85 6.59
CA ARG A 50 20.65 -5.02 6.07
C ARG A 50 20.62 -5.92 4.84
N ARG A 51 21.48 -5.63 3.87
CA ARG A 51 21.70 -6.43 2.65
C ARG A 51 21.94 -7.91 3.00
N ALA A 52 22.77 -8.17 4.00
CA ALA A 52 23.09 -9.53 4.44
C ALA A 52 21.89 -10.31 4.99
N ASP A 53 20.86 -9.61 5.48
CA ASP A 53 19.68 -10.23 6.11
C ASP A 53 18.60 -10.60 5.07
N VAL A 54 18.66 -10.02 3.87
CA VAL A 54 17.60 -10.09 2.84
C VAL A 54 18.04 -10.78 1.55
N LEU A 55 19.33 -10.74 1.19
CA LEU A 55 19.82 -11.40 -0.02
C LEU A 55 19.55 -12.92 0.02
N GLY A 56 19.04 -13.45 -1.08
CA GLY A 56 18.69 -14.86 -1.27
C GLY A 56 17.36 -15.28 -0.66
N ARG A 57 16.68 -14.39 0.07
CA ARG A 57 15.37 -14.66 0.66
C ARG A 57 14.25 -14.18 -0.26
N ASP A 58 13.07 -14.78 -0.11
CA ASP A 58 11.83 -14.26 -0.71
C ASP A 58 11.58 -12.85 -0.15
N CYS A 59 11.23 -11.89 -1.02
CA CYS A 59 11.05 -10.51 -0.63
C CYS A 59 9.92 -10.31 0.40
N HIS A 60 8.81 -11.04 0.32
CA HIS A 60 7.74 -10.97 1.31
C HIS A 60 8.20 -11.52 2.67
N ASP A 61 8.97 -12.60 2.69
CA ASP A 61 9.48 -13.19 3.93
C ASP A 61 10.60 -12.35 4.56
N ALA A 62 11.40 -11.68 3.72
CA ALA A 62 12.54 -10.88 4.16
C ALA A 62 12.09 -9.59 4.86
N PHE A 63 11.11 -8.92 4.29
CA PHE A 63 10.63 -7.64 4.80
C PHE A 63 9.39 -7.77 5.70
N GLY A 64 8.65 -8.88 5.59
CA GLY A 64 7.37 -9.10 6.28
C GLY A 64 6.30 -8.09 5.90
N GLU A 65 5.11 -8.24 6.46
CA GLU A 65 4.24 -7.09 6.73
C GLU A 65 5.00 -6.25 7.77
N PRO A 66 5.37 -4.98 7.50
CA PRO A 66 4.77 -3.96 6.61
C PRO A 66 5.03 -3.81 5.11
N PHE A 67 6.15 -4.32 4.61
CA PHE A 67 6.85 -3.64 3.51
C PHE A 67 6.27 -3.99 2.13
N CYS A 68 5.76 -5.21 1.99
CA CYS A 68 5.12 -5.70 0.77
C CYS A 68 3.60 -5.63 0.94
N GLY A 69 2.91 -4.81 0.15
CA GLY A 69 1.46 -4.63 0.15
C GLY A 69 0.77 -5.25 -1.07
N GLU A 70 -0.54 -5.00 -1.21
CA GLU A 70 -1.38 -5.53 -2.30
C GLU A 70 -0.99 -5.02 -3.70
N ARG A 71 -0.30 -3.88 -3.79
CA ARG A 71 0.23 -3.37 -5.08
C ARG A 71 1.48 -4.10 -5.56
N CYS A 72 1.95 -5.13 -4.85
CA CYS A 72 3.04 -5.96 -5.36
C CYS A 72 2.53 -6.71 -6.60
N LEU A 73 2.93 -6.24 -7.78
CA LEU A 73 2.61 -6.82 -9.09
C LEU A 73 3.00 -8.29 -9.24
N PHE A 74 3.76 -8.85 -8.28
CA PHE A 74 4.29 -10.21 -8.29
C PHE A 74 3.64 -11.13 -7.25
N ARG A 75 2.59 -10.67 -6.53
CA ARG A 75 1.86 -11.51 -5.58
C ARG A 75 1.03 -12.59 -6.27
N GLU A 76 0.42 -12.27 -7.40
CA GLU A 76 -0.36 -13.22 -8.21
C GLU A 76 0.40 -13.52 -9.51
N SER A 77 1.06 -14.68 -9.53
CA SER A 77 1.71 -15.23 -10.72
C SER A 77 0.66 -15.44 -11.82
N GLY A 78 0.47 -14.49 -12.72
CA GLY A 78 -0.39 -14.71 -13.90
C GLY A 78 -0.99 -13.50 -14.61
N ALA A 79 -0.99 -12.30 -14.03
CA ALA A 79 -1.51 -11.12 -14.72
C ALA A 79 -0.40 -10.41 -15.51
N GLN A 80 -0.69 -10.02 -16.75
CA GLN A 80 0.20 -9.25 -17.63
C GLN A 80 0.91 -8.16 -16.85
N LEU A 81 2.20 -8.39 -16.59
CA LEU A 81 3.03 -7.46 -15.83
C LEU A 81 3.15 -6.18 -16.65
N PRO A 82 2.70 -5.01 -16.14
CA PRO A 82 3.00 -3.76 -16.82
C PRO A 82 4.52 -3.64 -16.92
N HIS A 83 5.03 -3.29 -18.10
CA HIS A 83 6.48 -3.16 -18.33
C HIS A 83 7.15 -2.22 -17.32
N ALA A 84 6.41 -1.21 -16.87
CA ALA A 84 6.76 -0.35 -15.76
C ALA A 84 5.49 0.11 -15.02
N ALA A 85 5.58 0.26 -13.70
CA ALA A 85 4.56 0.89 -12.88
C ALA A 85 5.20 1.84 -11.88
N GLU A 86 4.54 2.96 -11.61
CA GLU A 86 4.97 3.97 -10.64
C GLU A 86 3.81 4.29 -9.71
N TYR A 87 4.04 4.23 -8.40
CA TYR A 87 3.01 4.49 -7.40
C TYR A 87 3.60 4.99 -6.08
N PRO A 88 2.88 5.83 -5.34
CA PRO A 88 3.26 6.20 -3.99
C PRO A 88 3.14 4.99 -3.05
N VAL A 89 4.07 4.90 -2.10
CA VAL A 89 4.06 3.87 -1.05
C VAL A 89 4.53 4.45 0.29
N ALA A 90 3.79 4.14 1.35
CA ALA A 90 4.23 4.36 2.72
C ALA A 90 5.04 3.15 3.21
N ILE A 91 6.34 3.37 3.44
CA ILE A 91 7.27 2.37 3.96
C ILE A 91 7.35 2.50 5.48
N LEU A 92 7.06 1.42 6.21
CA LEU A 92 7.41 1.33 7.63
C LEU A 92 8.76 0.63 7.74
N THR A 93 9.76 1.36 8.24
CA THR A 93 11.11 0.87 8.39
C THR A 93 11.23 -0.13 9.54
N ARG A 94 12.31 -0.91 9.57
CA ARG A 94 12.58 -1.89 10.64
C ARG A 94 12.61 -1.27 12.06
N ASP A 95 12.96 0.00 12.18
CA ASP A 95 12.96 0.77 13.42
C ASP A 95 11.62 1.48 13.71
N GLY A 96 10.58 1.23 12.92
CA GLY A 96 9.23 1.73 13.13
C GLY A 96 8.98 3.16 12.65
N GLN A 97 9.87 3.73 11.83
CA GLN A 97 9.65 5.05 11.23
C GLN A 97 8.89 4.93 9.91
N THR A 98 7.98 5.87 9.66
CA THR A 98 7.29 5.97 8.37
C THR A 98 8.09 6.83 7.40
N ARG A 99 8.34 6.30 6.20
CA ARG A 99 8.86 7.05 5.05
C ARG A 99 7.87 7.02 3.90
N ASN A 100 7.83 8.14 3.18
CA ASN A 100 7.01 8.27 1.99
C ASN A 100 7.92 8.12 0.80
N ALA A 101 7.68 7.10 0.00
CA ALA A 101 8.46 6.85 -1.17
C ALA A 101 7.58 6.78 -2.42
N GLU A 102 8.19 7.12 -3.53
CA GLU A 102 7.69 6.77 -4.85
C GLU A 102 8.39 5.46 -5.24
N MET A 103 7.59 4.44 -5.53
CA MET A 103 8.08 3.14 -5.97
C MET A 103 7.91 3.03 -7.49
N SER A 104 9.01 2.78 -8.19
CA SER A 104 8.99 2.49 -9.62
C SER A 104 9.46 1.05 -9.83
N VAL A 105 8.64 0.23 -10.47
CA VAL A 105 8.92 -1.20 -10.67
C VAL A 105 8.95 -1.50 -12.16
N THR A 106 10.01 -2.16 -12.62
CA THR A 106 10.25 -2.49 -14.01
C THR A 106 10.64 -3.96 -14.15
N LEU A 107 10.09 -4.64 -15.16
CA LEU A 107 10.46 -6.00 -15.51
C LEU A 107 11.85 -6.02 -16.18
N MET A 108 12.73 -6.89 -15.72
CA MET A 108 14.04 -7.10 -16.34
C MET A 108 13.99 -8.28 -17.31
N ASN A 109 14.43 -8.03 -18.53
CA ASN A 109 14.52 -9.01 -19.60
C ASN A 109 15.98 -9.29 -19.95
N ASP A 110 16.26 -10.52 -20.39
CA ASP A 110 17.56 -10.90 -20.89
C ASP A 110 17.82 -10.37 -22.32
N GLU A 111 18.95 -10.74 -22.92
CA GLU A 111 19.31 -10.33 -24.29
C GLU A 111 18.35 -10.85 -25.37
N GLN A 112 17.56 -11.87 -25.05
CA GLN A 112 16.59 -12.51 -25.94
C GLN A 112 15.17 -11.93 -25.75
N GLY A 113 15.00 -11.07 -24.74
CA GLY A 113 13.72 -10.44 -24.41
C GLY A 113 12.88 -11.23 -23.41
N GLU A 114 13.40 -12.33 -22.87
CA GLU A 114 12.70 -13.15 -21.88
C GLU A 114 12.81 -12.53 -20.48
N PRO A 115 11.70 -12.44 -19.73
CA PRO A 115 11.74 -11.88 -18.38
C PRO A 115 12.50 -12.81 -17.42
N PHE A 116 13.43 -12.28 -16.64
CA PHE A 116 14.20 -13.05 -15.67
C PHE A 116 14.11 -12.49 -14.23
N GLY A 117 13.57 -11.29 -14.05
CA GLY A 117 13.42 -10.70 -12.73
C GLY A 117 12.80 -9.32 -12.74
N VAL A 118 12.85 -8.67 -11.60
CA VAL A 118 12.21 -7.39 -11.33
C VAL A 118 13.20 -6.41 -10.73
N LEU A 119 13.16 -5.17 -11.18
CA LEU A 119 13.91 -4.06 -10.61
C LEU A 119 12.95 -3.06 -10.00
N ALA A 120 13.08 -2.83 -8.70
CA ALA A 120 12.30 -1.86 -7.95
C ALA A 120 13.21 -0.72 -7.47
N PHE A 121 12.81 0.51 -7.78
CA PHE A 121 13.41 1.74 -7.33
C PHE A 121 12.54 2.39 -6.26
N ILE A 122 13.17 2.85 -5.19
CA ILE A 122 12.53 3.51 -4.06
C ILE A 122 13.13 4.90 -3.94
N LYS A 123 12.32 5.92 -4.20
CA LYS A 123 12.72 7.31 -4.08
C LYS A 123 12.08 7.92 -2.84
N ASP A 124 12.90 8.32 -1.87
CA ASP A 124 12.41 8.98 -0.64
C ASP A 124 11.89 10.38 -0.95
N MET A 125 10.59 10.57 -0.78
CA MET A 125 9.90 11.84 -0.97
C MET A 125 9.52 12.48 0.36
N THR A 126 9.93 11.91 1.49
CA THR A 126 9.49 12.33 2.84
C THR A 126 9.79 13.80 3.10
N ASP A 127 11.01 14.26 2.84
CA ASP A 127 11.42 15.64 3.11
C ASP A 127 10.82 16.62 2.11
N ILE A 128 10.70 16.23 0.84
CA ILE A 128 10.08 17.05 -0.21
C ILE A 128 8.62 17.31 0.15
N LEU A 129 7.87 16.26 0.45
CA LEU A 129 6.46 16.37 0.85
C LEU A 129 6.33 17.20 2.14
N ARG A 130 7.16 16.95 3.16
CA ARG A 130 7.17 17.77 4.40
C ARG A 130 7.43 19.24 4.10
N CYS A 131 8.35 19.57 3.22
CA CYS A 131 8.65 20.94 2.80
C CYS A 131 7.45 21.56 2.08
N GLN A 132 6.83 20.86 1.13
CA GLN A 132 5.67 21.33 0.40
C GLN A 132 4.46 21.58 1.32
N PHE A 133 4.26 20.74 2.34
CA PHE A 133 3.23 20.95 3.36
C PHE A 133 3.51 22.21 4.20
N ARG A 134 4.78 22.45 4.55
CA ARG A 134 5.20 23.63 5.33
C ARG A 134 5.20 24.93 4.52
N SER A 135 5.64 24.90 3.27
CA SER A 135 5.69 26.05 2.36
C SER A 135 4.30 26.50 1.94
N GLY A 136 3.33 25.58 1.93
CA GLY A 136 1.96 25.86 1.52
C GLY A 136 1.73 25.86 0.02
N GLU A 137 2.66 25.28 -0.73
CA GLU A 137 2.56 25.10 -2.17
C GLU A 137 1.59 23.97 -2.54
N LEU A 138 1.29 23.06 -1.61
CA LEU A 138 0.26 22.03 -1.81
C LEU A 138 -1.13 22.66 -1.78
N SER A 139 -1.80 22.59 -2.93
CA SER A 139 -3.20 22.97 -3.07
C SER A 139 -4.17 21.79 -3.05
N GLY A 140 -3.64 20.57 -2.94
CA GLY A 140 -4.39 19.34 -2.79
C GLY A 140 -3.48 18.13 -2.55
N TYR A 141 -4.09 17.01 -2.19
CA TYR A 141 -3.43 15.74 -1.91
C TYR A 141 -4.42 14.58 -2.15
N GLU A 142 -4.05 13.59 -2.96
CA GLU A 142 -4.86 12.38 -3.22
C GLU A 142 -6.35 12.67 -3.56
N GLY A 143 -6.57 13.59 -4.51
CA GLY A 143 -7.92 13.98 -4.94
C GLY A 143 -8.62 15.02 -4.06
N ILE A 144 -8.09 15.32 -2.88
CA ILE A 144 -8.63 16.34 -1.97
C ILE A 144 -8.02 17.71 -2.32
N VAL A 145 -8.85 18.74 -2.53
CA VAL A 145 -8.39 20.12 -2.75
C VAL A 145 -8.50 20.92 -1.46
N GLY A 146 -7.42 21.62 -1.08
CA GLY A 146 -7.39 22.45 0.12
C GLY A 146 -6.07 23.20 0.27
N ARG A 147 -6.15 24.50 0.56
CA ARG A 147 -4.97 25.37 0.78
C ARG A 147 -4.83 25.84 2.23
N ASP A 148 -5.89 25.67 3.04
CA ASP A 148 -5.91 26.10 4.43
C ASP A 148 -4.88 25.31 5.27
N PRO A 149 -4.18 25.95 6.21
CA PRO A 149 -3.23 25.25 7.08
C PRO A 149 -3.81 24.04 7.81
N LYS A 150 -5.11 24.06 8.18
CA LYS A 150 -5.78 22.91 8.80
C LYS A 150 -5.93 21.73 7.84
N MET A 151 -6.21 21.99 6.55
CA MET A 151 -6.24 20.94 5.54
C MET A 151 -4.86 20.30 5.35
N ARG A 152 -3.78 21.07 5.46
CA ARG A 152 -2.42 20.52 5.40
C ARG A 152 -2.12 19.58 6.56
N GLN A 153 -2.67 19.85 7.75
CA GLN A 153 -2.59 18.93 8.88
C GLN A 153 -3.35 17.63 8.59
N ILE A 154 -4.53 17.71 7.96
CA ILE A 154 -5.29 16.52 7.54
C ILE A 154 -4.49 15.71 6.51
N PHE A 155 -3.90 16.35 5.50
CA PHE A 155 -3.06 15.67 4.52
C PHE A 155 -1.86 14.96 5.18
N GLN A 156 -1.25 15.58 6.18
CA GLN A 156 -0.20 14.96 6.96
C GLN A 156 -0.72 13.76 7.78
N GLN A 157 -1.91 13.85 8.38
CA GLN A 157 -2.52 12.73 9.11
C GLN A 157 -2.86 11.56 8.19
N ILE A 158 -3.46 11.81 7.02
CA ILE A 158 -3.74 10.78 6.00
C ILE A 158 -2.48 9.97 5.72
N ARG A 159 -1.38 10.68 5.45
CA ARG A 159 -0.07 10.10 5.16
C ARG A 159 0.47 9.26 6.33
N ASP A 160 0.41 9.81 7.53
CA ASP A 160 0.97 9.15 8.71
C ASP A 160 0.13 7.90 9.08
N LEU A 161 -1.18 7.91 8.84
CA LEU A 161 -2.10 6.80 9.09
C LEU A 161 -2.03 5.69 8.02
N ALA A 162 -1.80 6.04 6.75
CA ALA A 162 -1.71 5.08 5.63
C ALA A 162 -0.60 4.02 5.83
N ALA A 163 0.38 4.31 6.67
CA ALA A 163 1.45 3.40 7.01
C ALA A 163 1.07 2.31 8.01
N TYR A 164 -0.14 2.30 8.58
CA TYR A 164 -0.53 1.36 9.64
C TYR A 164 -1.83 0.61 9.30
N ASP A 165 -1.98 -0.59 9.87
CA ASP A 165 -3.14 -1.47 9.69
C ASP A 165 -4.17 -1.35 10.84
N TYR A 166 -4.27 -0.18 11.47
CA TYR A 166 -5.25 0.06 12.55
C TYR A 166 -6.56 0.65 12.02
N PRO A 167 -7.72 0.38 12.66
CA PRO A 167 -8.96 1.08 12.34
C PRO A 167 -8.82 2.60 12.51
N VAL A 168 -9.26 3.36 11.50
CA VAL A 168 -9.21 4.83 11.50
C VAL A 168 -10.62 5.39 11.67
N HIS A 169 -10.79 6.32 12.62
CA HIS A 169 -12.02 7.08 12.80
C HIS A 169 -11.89 8.46 12.16
N ILE A 170 -12.70 8.72 11.13
CA ILE A 170 -12.75 10.01 10.43
C ILE A 170 -13.97 10.78 10.94
N PHE A 171 -13.72 11.91 11.60
CA PHE A 171 -14.76 12.75 12.18
C PHE A 171 -14.89 14.08 11.45
N GLY A 172 -16.13 14.53 11.24
CA GLY A 172 -16.43 15.80 10.59
C GLY A 172 -17.92 15.93 10.25
N GLU A 173 -18.36 17.15 9.97
CA GLU A 173 -19.75 17.45 9.60
C GLU A 173 -20.14 16.77 8.28
N THR A 174 -21.43 16.71 8.00
CA THR A 174 -21.95 16.19 6.72
C THR A 174 -21.47 17.06 5.57
N GLY A 175 -20.98 16.44 4.49
CA GLY A 175 -20.49 17.15 3.30
C GLY A 175 -19.05 17.67 3.37
N THR A 176 -18.28 17.38 4.44
CA THR A 176 -16.87 17.81 4.54
C THR A 176 -15.88 16.89 3.80
N GLY A 177 -16.35 15.94 2.98
CA GLY A 177 -15.50 15.06 2.18
C GLY A 177 -14.81 13.93 2.96
N LYS A 178 -15.45 13.36 4.00
CA LYS A 178 -14.89 12.25 4.80
C LYS A 178 -14.55 11.01 3.96
N GLU A 179 -15.36 10.71 2.95
CA GLU A 179 -15.11 9.60 2.01
C GLU A 179 -13.82 9.82 1.21
N LEU A 180 -13.55 11.04 0.74
CA LEU A 180 -12.29 11.38 0.06
C LEU A 180 -11.08 11.18 0.97
N VAL A 181 -11.21 11.46 2.27
CA VAL A 181 -10.16 11.18 3.26
C VAL A 181 -9.93 9.67 3.40
N ALA A 182 -10.99 8.86 3.45
CA ALA A 182 -10.88 7.41 3.52
C ALA A 182 -10.21 6.81 2.26
N GLU A 183 -10.62 7.28 1.08
CA GLU A 183 -10.01 6.90 -0.20
C GLU A 183 -8.53 7.30 -0.25
N ALA A 184 -8.19 8.52 0.19
CA ALA A 184 -6.80 8.97 0.23
C ALA A 184 -5.93 8.10 1.14
N ILE A 185 -6.43 7.71 2.32
CA ILE A 185 -5.72 6.79 3.23
C ILE A 185 -5.53 5.43 2.55
N HIS A 186 -6.56 4.90 1.90
CA HIS A 186 -6.48 3.64 1.17
C HIS A 186 -5.45 3.71 0.04
N ASN A 187 -5.50 4.74 -0.81
CA ASN A 187 -4.69 4.91 -2.02
C ASN A 187 -3.19 5.07 -1.76
N VAL A 188 -2.84 5.69 -0.63
CA VAL A 188 -1.45 5.87 -0.17
C VAL A 188 -0.98 4.66 0.65
N GLY A 189 -1.93 3.95 1.25
CA GLY A 189 -1.65 2.82 2.13
C GLY A 189 -1.17 1.58 1.40
N ARG A 190 -0.79 0.57 2.19
CA ARG A 190 -0.26 -0.70 1.68
C ARG A 190 -1.30 -1.53 0.91
N ARG A 191 -2.58 -1.31 1.22
CA ARG A 191 -3.73 -2.03 0.66
C ARG A 191 -4.30 -1.37 -0.59
N ALA A 192 -3.62 -0.36 -1.13
CA ALA A 192 -4.08 0.44 -2.25
C ALA A 192 -4.22 -0.32 -3.59
N GLY A 193 -3.78 -1.59 -3.63
CA GLY A 193 -3.98 -2.51 -4.76
C GLY A 193 -5.16 -3.46 -4.55
N GLY A 194 -5.68 -3.53 -3.32
CA GLY A 194 -6.86 -4.30 -2.95
C GLY A 194 -8.14 -3.47 -3.10
N PRO A 195 -9.31 -4.07 -2.83
CA PRO A 195 -10.60 -3.41 -2.98
C PRO A 195 -10.81 -2.29 -1.94
N PHE A 196 -11.32 -1.14 -2.36
CA PHE A 196 -11.92 -0.14 -1.48
C PHE A 196 -13.45 -0.32 -1.49
N VAL A 197 -14.03 -0.69 -0.35
CA VAL A 197 -15.46 -1.03 -0.24
C VAL A 197 -16.16 -0.03 0.68
N PRO A 198 -16.77 1.04 0.13
CA PRO A 198 -17.60 1.94 0.92
C PRO A 198 -18.95 1.31 1.25
N ILE A 199 -19.39 1.50 2.49
CA ILE A 199 -20.62 0.98 3.05
C ILE A 199 -21.30 2.11 3.82
N ASN A 200 -22.42 2.60 3.29
CA ASN A 200 -23.24 3.56 4.01
C ASN A 200 -24.18 2.80 4.97
N CYS A 201 -23.97 2.97 6.28
CA CYS A 201 -24.72 2.29 7.32
C CYS A 201 -26.11 2.88 7.56
N GLY A 202 -26.34 4.15 7.22
CA GLY A 202 -27.63 4.84 7.36
C GLY A 202 -28.61 4.60 6.20
N ALA A 203 -28.11 4.18 5.03
CA ALA A 203 -28.92 3.98 3.83
C ALA A 203 -29.72 2.66 3.80
N LEU A 204 -29.46 1.72 4.72
CA LEU A 204 -30.02 0.38 4.70
C LEU A 204 -30.91 0.09 5.91
N PRO A 205 -32.05 -0.61 5.74
CA PRO A 205 -32.84 -1.11 6.86
C PRO A 205 -32.04 -2.03 7.78
N GLU A 206 -32.32 -1.99 9.08
CA GLU A 206 -31.59 -2.75 10.12
C GLU A 206 -31.58 -4.27 9.86
N GLY A 207 -32.65 -4.86 9.32
CA GLY A 207 -32.68 -6.28 8.98
C GLY A 207 -31.79 -6.67 7.79
N LEU A 208 -31.39 -5.71 6.96
CA LEU A 208 -30.56 -5.93 5.77
C LEU A 208 -29.10 -5.59 6.00
N ILE A 209 -28.78 -4.65 6.90
CA ILE A 209 -27.39 -4.21 7.14
C ILE A 209 -26.49 -5.38 7.58
N GLU A 210 -27.00 -6.31 8.41
CA GLU A 210 -26.24 -7.49 8.82
C GLU A 210 -25.89 -8.37 7.62
N SER A 211 -26.89 -8.69 6.80
CA SER A 211 -26.71 -9.47 5.58
C SER A 211 -25.82 -8.77 4.54
N GLU A 212 -25.84 -7.43 4.46
CA GLU A 212 -24.92 -6.69 3.58
C GLU A 212 -23.49 -6.74 4.11
N LEU A 213 -23.28 -6.51 5.40
CA LEU A 213 -21.95 -6.46 6.01
C LEU A 213 -21.27 -7.84 6.01
N PHE A 214 -21.98 -8.86 6.49
CA PHE A 214 -21.42 -10.18 6.76
C PHE A 214 -21.84 -11.26 5.76
N GLY A 215 -22.84 -10.97 4.92
CA GLY A 215 -23.37 -11.95 3.97
C GLY A 215 -24.40 -12.88 4.60
N HIS A 216 -24.92 -13.80 3.79
CA HIS A 216 -25.80 -14.86 4.24
C HIS A 216 -25.75 -16.07 3.31
N VAL A 217 -26.14 -17.22 3.86
CA VAL A 217 -26.38 -18.45 3.10
C VAL A 217 -27.88 -18.52 2.75
N ARG A 218 -28.20 -19.16 1.63
CA ARG A 218 -29.58 -19.45 1.22
C ARG A 218 -30.35 -20.10 2.38
N GLY A 219 -31.51 -19.53 2.70
CA GLY A 219 -32.37 -20.01 3.78
C GLY A 219 -32.05 -19.49 5.18
N ALA A 220 -31.07 -18.59 5.35
CA ALA A 220 -30.76 -17.99 6.65
C ALA A 220 -31.94 -17.16 7.23
N PHE A 221 -32.78 -16.57 6.37
CA PHE A 221 -34.00 -15.85 6.74
C PHE A 221 -35.03 -15.87 5.60
N SER A 222 -36.26 -15.46 5.91
CA SER A 222 -37.34 -15.30 4.92
C SER A 222 -36.96 -14.25 3.86
N GLY A 223 -36.61 -14.70 2.65
CA GLY A 223 -36.12 -13.85 1.56
C GLY A 223 -34.68 -14.13 1.12
N ALA A 224 -33.93 -14.97 1.84
CA ALA A 224 -32.59 -15.44 1.47
C ALA A 224 -32.67 -16.51 0.36
N ILE A 225 -32.98 -16.08 -0.87
CA ILE A 225 -33.22 -16.97 -2.02
C ILE A 225 -31.90 -17.56 -2.57
N ARG A 226 -30.77 -16.92 -2.30
CA ARG A 226 -29.42 -17.33 -2.75
C ARG A 226 -28.38 -16.97 -1.69
N ASP A 227 -27.19 -17.55 -1.83
CA ASP A 227 -26.03 -17.13 -1.07
C ASP A 227 -25.59 -15.73 -1.49
N LYS A 228 -25.08 -14.95 -0.53
CA LYS A 228 -24.56 -13.61 -0.77
C LYS A 228 -23.32 -13.39 0.10
N LYS A 229 -22.21 -13.03 -0.55
CA LYS A 229 -20.99 -12.58 0.12
C LYS A 229 -21.21 -11.24 0.83
N GLY A 230 -20.67 -11.11 2.02
CA GLY A 230 -20.69 -9.86 2.79
C GLY A 230 -19.73 -8.83 2.23
N ARG A 231 -19.97 -7.55 2.53
CA ARG A 231 -19.09 -6.44 2.17
C ARG A 231 -17.70 -6.56 2.81
N PHE A 232 -17.61 -7.12 4.02
CA PHE A 232 -16.31 -7.39 4.64
C PHE A 232 -15.52 -8.46 3.89
N GLU A 233 -16.20 -9.51 3.39
CA GLU A 233 -15.57 -10.53 2.56
C GLU A 233 -15.13 -9.94 1.20
N LEU A 234 -15.94 -9.04 0.62
CA LEU A 234 -15.57 -8.31 -0.60
C LEU A 234 -14.42 -7.33 -0.38
N ALA A 235 -14.17 -6.90 0.85
CA ALA A 235 -13.08 -6.01 1.22
C ALA A 235 -11.81 -6.76 1.67
N ASP A 236 -11.78 -8.09 1.57
CA ASP A 236 -10.61 -8.88 1.95
C ASP A 236 -9.37 -8.49 1.14
N GLY A 237 -8.21 -8.42 1.80
CA GLY A 237 -6.98 -7.81 1.27
C GLY A 237 -7.03 -6.28 1.11
N GLY A 238 -8.21 -5.65 1.16
CA GLY A 238 -8.42 -4.22 0.91
C GLY A 238 -8.81 -3.40 2.13
N THR A 239 -9.71 -2.44 1.94
CA THR A 239 -10.19 -1.51 2.97
C THR A 239 -11.70 -1.39 2.91
N ALA A 240 -12.38 -1.60 4.04
CA ALA A 240 -13.79 -1.30 4.20
C ALA A 240 -13.98 0.08 4.84
N PHE A 241 -14.77 0.95 4.22
CA PHE A 241 -15.13 2.25 4.77
C PHE A 241 -16.58 2.22 5.25
N LEU A 242 -16.79 2.44 6.55
CA LEU A 242 -18.11 2.47 7.17
C LEU A 242 -18.56 3.92 7.35
N ASP A 243 -19.36 4.42 6.40
CA ASP A 243 -19.96 5.74 6.52
C ASP A 243 -21.20 5.69 7.41
N GLU A 244 -21.44 6.77 8.15
CA GLU A 244 -22.56 6.89 9.10
C GLU A 244 -22.62 5.73 10.12
N VAL A 245 -21.45 5.22 10.57
CA VAL A 245 -21.36 4.09 11.52
C VAL A 245 -22.13 4.33 12.84
N ALA A 246 -22.39 5.60 13.19
CA ALA A 246 -23.18 5.98 14.36
C ALA A 246 -24.66 5.59 14.25
N GLU A 247 -25.18 5.38 13.04
CA GLU A 247 -26.56 4.95 12.78
C GLU A 247 -26.78 3.44 13.02
N LEU A 248 -25.70 2.68 13.24
CA LEU A 248 -25.82 1.26 13.58
C LEU A 248 -26.51 1.07 14.93
N SER A 249 -27.45 0.12 14.99
CA SER A 249 -28.08 -0.26 16.24
C SER A 249 -27.09 -0.87 17.23
N LYS A 250 -27.43 -0.86 18.53
CA LYS A 250 -26.56 -1.43 19.57
C LYS A 250 -26.23 -2.91 19.32
N GLU A 251 -27.17 -3.67 18.76
CA GLU A 251 -26.94 -5.08 18.43
C GLU A 251 -25.89 -5.21 17.32
N MET A 252 -26.00 -4.40 16.26
CA MET A 252 -25.01 -4.39 15.18
C MET A 252 -23.64 -3.92 15.64
N GLN A 253 -23.57 -2.96 16.57
CA GLN A 253 -22.31 -2.51 17.16
C GLN A 253 -21.58 -3.64 17.92
N VAL A 254 -22.31 -4.52 18.61
CA VAL A 254 -21.71 -5.70 19.29
C VAL A 254 -21.12 -6.68 18.27
N LYS A 255 -21.84 -6.94 17.16
CA LYS A 255 -21.36 -7.81 16.08
C LYS A 255 -20.13 -7.23 15.38
N LEU A 256 -20.16 -5.93 15.07
CA LEU A 256 -19.03 -5.21 14.48
C LEU A 256 -17.81 -5.24 15.41
N LEU A 257 -17.98 -5.03 16.71
CA LEU A 257 -16.88 -5.11 17.68
C LEU A 257 -16.21 -6.48 17.67
N ARG A 258 -16.99 -7.56 17.67
CA ARG A 258 -16.47 -8.93 17.59
C ARG A 258 -15.67 -9.16 16.32
N PHE A 259 -16.17 -8.66 15.19
CA PHE A 259 -15.46 -8.73 13.91
C PHE A 259 -14.13 -7.96 13.97
N LEU A 260 -14.12 -6.72 14.45
CA LEU A 260 -12.89 -5.91 14.56
C LEU A 260 -11.85 -6.52 15.51
N GLN A 261 -12.27 -7.24 16.55
CA GLN A 261 -11.37 -7.90 17.50
C GLN A 261 -10.76 -9.20 16.97
N THR A 262 -11.51 -9.96 16.17
CA THR A 262 -11.13 -11.34 15.80
C THR A 262 -10.81 -11.50 14.32
N GLY A 263 -11.19 -10.54 13.49
CA GLY A 263 -11.17 -10.66 12.03
C GLY A 263 -12.11 -11.75 11.49
N ARG A 264 -13.05 -12.23 12.31
CA ARG A 264 -13.94 -13.35 11.99
C ARG A 264 -15.38 -13.03 12.40
N PHE A 265 -16.32 -13.54 11.62
CA PHE A 265 -17.75 -13.48 11.90
C PHE A 265 -18.32 -14.90 11.89
#